data_AF-A0AA50TVS4-F1
#
_entry.id   AF-A0AA50TVS4-F1
#
_cell.length_a   1.000
_cell.length_b   1.000
_cell.length_c   1.000
_cell.angle_alpha   90.00
_cell.angle_beta   90.00
_cell.angle_gamma   90.00
#
_symmetry.space_group_name_H-M   'P 1'
#
loop_
_entity.id
_entity.type
_entity.pdbx_description
1 polymer ?
#
loop_
_entity_poly.entity_id
_entity_poly.type
_entity_poly.pdbx_seq_one_letter_code
_entity_poly.pdbx_strand_id
1 'polypeptide(L)' 'KYKSIRRTRPDGNCFFRAFSYAYLEHLLTNKNEYEKFYEIAKNSKEILVALGFPQFTVEDFY' A
#
# COMPACT_ATOMS: atom_id res chain seq x y z
N LYS A 1 18.41 -4.91 -18.91
CA LYS A 1 18.16 -6.29 -18.42
C LYS A 1 18.14 -6.25 -16.89
N TYR A 2 17.22 -6.96 -16.23
CA TYR A 2 17.09 -6.95 -14.75
C TYR A 2 18.15 -7.84 -14.08
N LYS A 3 18.58 -7.48 -12.85
CA LYS A 3 19.64 -8.17 -12.10
C LYS A 3 19.11 -9.27 -11.16
N SER A 4 17.90 -9.12 -10.63
CA SER A 4 17.30 -10.03 -9.65
C SER A 4 15.77 -10.08 -9.80
N ILE A 5 15.14 -11.09 -9.19
CA ILE A 5 13.70 -11.28 -9.14
C ILE A 5 13.28 -11.86 -7.78
N ARG A 6 12.20 -11.34 -7.20
CA ARG A 6 11.54 -11.88 -6.00
C ARG A 6 10.21 -12.48 -6.41
N ARG A 7 9.96 -13.76 -6.09
CA ARG A 7 8.70 -14.43 -6.40
C ARG A 7 7.64 -14.12 -5.33
N THR A 8 6.39 -14.07 -5.76
CA THR A 8 5.22 -13.86 -4.88
C THR A 8 4.28 -15.06 -5.02
N ARG A 9 3.63 -15.47 -3.92
CA ARG A 9 2.68 -16.60 -3.93
C ARG A 9 1.50 -16.31 -4.89
N PRO A 10 1.14 -17.20 -5.83
CA PRO A 10 0.04 -17.01 -6.77
C PRO A 10 -1.31 -17.40 -6.16
N ASP A 11 -1.80 -16.62 -5.20
CA ASP A 11 -3.00 -16.92 -4.39
C ASP A 11 -4.17 -15.95 -4.64
N GLY A 12 -4.21 -15.31 -5.81
CA GLY A 12 -5.19 -14.28 -6.15
C GLY A 12 -4.87 -12.89 -5.56
N ASN A 13 -3.99 -12.81 -4.57
CA ASN A 13 -3.54 -11.55 -3.97
C ASN A 13 -2.12 -11.15 -4.40
N CYS A 14 -1.53 -11.88 -5.35
CA CYS A 14 -0.14 -11.72 -5.77
C CYS A 14 0.19 -10.31 -6.26
N PHE A 15 -0.74 -9.65 -6.95
CA PHE A 15 -0.57 -8.27 -7.44
C PHE A 15 -0.43 -7.29 -6.28
N PHE A 16 -1.43 -7.22 -5.39
CA PHE A 16 -1.42 -6.32 -4.23
C PHE A 16 -0.18 -6.56 -3.36
N ARG A 17 0.18 -7.84 -3.15
CA ARG A 17 1.34 -8.21 -2.35
C ARG A 17 2.67 -7.79 -2.99
N ALA A 18 2.85 -8.05 -4.29
CA ALA A 18 4.08 -7.72 -5.00
C ALA A 18 4.27 -6.21 -5.14
N PHE A 19 3.21 -5.48 -5.51
CA PHE A 19 3.24 -4.04 -5.67
C PHE A 19 3.52 -3.34 -4.33
N SER A 20 2.72 -3.62 -3.30
CA SER A 20 2.88 -2.95 -2.00
C SER A 20 4.27 -3.20 -1.42
N TYR A 21 4.79 -4.43 -1.52
CA TYR A 21 6.13 -4.74 -1.03
C TYR A 21 7.22 -3.96 -1.78
N ALA A 22 7.21 -4.00 -3.12
CA ALA A 22 8.22 -3.31 -3.92
C ALA A 22 8.13 -1.78 -3.80
N TYR A 23 6.91 -1.24 -3.68
CA TYR A 23 6.71 0.19 -3.50
C TYR A 23 7.22 0.65 -2.14
N LEU A 24 6.91 -0.06 -1.06
CA LEU A 24 7.44 0.24 0.26
C LEU A 24 8.98 0.14 0.30
N GLU A 25 9.59 -0.85 -0.36
CA GLU A 25 11.06 -0.91 -0.54
C GLU A 25 11.60 0.35 -1.24
N HIS A 26 10.91 0.87 -2.25
CA HIS A 26 11.30 2.11 -2.92
C HIS A 26 11.26 3.33 -1.97
N LEU A 27 10.22 3.43 -1.15
CA LEU A 27 10.02 4.55 -0.21
C LEU A 27 11.14 4.65 0.84
N LEU A 28 11.78 3.53 1.21
CA LEU A 28 12.93 3.53 2.14
C LEU A 28 14.10 4.39 1.65
N THR A 29 14.22 4.59 0.34
CA THR A 29 15.32 5.33 -0.29
C THR A 29 14.88 6.65 -0.92
N ASN A 30 13.58 6.94 -0.93
CA ASN A 30 13.00 8.11 -1.58
C ASN A 30 12.06 8.87 -0.63
N LYS A 31 12.65 9.75 0.18
CA LYS A 31 11.93 10.49 1.24
C LYS A 31 10.81 11.38 0.69
N ASN A 32 11.02 12.06 -0.44
CA ASN A 32 10.00 12.93 -1.03
C ASN A 32 8.75 12.15 -1.45
N GLU A 33 8.94 10.93 -1.98
CA GLU A 33 7.81 10.09 -2.37
C GLU A 33 7.13 9.47 -1.13
N TYR A 34 7.92 9.14 -0.10
CA TYR A 34 7.38 8.70 1.19
C TYR A 34 6.44 9.75 1.80
N GLU A 35 6.83 11.03 1.81
CA GLU A 35 6.01 12.10 2.37
C GLU A 35 4.66 12.23 1.65
N LYS A 36 4.65 12.14 0.31
CA LYS A 36 3.39 12.12 -0.47
C LYS A 36 2.54 10.88 -0.16
N PHE A 37 3.17 9.70 -0.15
CA PHE A 37 2.48 8.46 0.17
C PHE A 37 1.85 8.51 1.56
N TYR A 38 2.58 9.02 2.55
CA TYR A 38 2.13 9.15 3.92
C TYR A 38 0.88 10.05 4.02
N GLU A 39 0.89 11.22 3.37
CA GLU A 39 -0.28 12.10 3.39
C GLU A 39 -1.50 11.46 2.70
N ILE A 40 -1.31 10.71 1.61
CA ILE A 40 -2.40 9.98 0.96
C ILE A 40 -2.93 8.86 1.88
N ALA A 41 -2.03 8.05 2.44
CA ALA A 41 -2.38 6.96 3.34
C ALA A 41 -3.13 7.49 4.56
N LYS A 42 -2.63 8.57 5.18
CA LYS A 42 -3.23 9.22 6.36
C LYS A 42 -4.68 9.66 6.15
N ASN A 43 -5.02 10.10 4.94
CA ASN A 43 -6.36 10.58 4.62
C ASN A 43 -7.28 9.46 4.10
N SER A 44 -6.75 8.26 3.83
CA SER A 44 -7.50 7.18 3.18
C SER A 44 -8.64 6.61 4.04
N LYS A 45 -8.51 6.57 5.37
CA LYS A 45 -9.59 6.13 6.28
C LYS A 45 -10.84 6.99 6.09
N GLU A 46 -10.67 8.31 6.18
CA GLU A 46 -11.79 9.26 6.08
C GLU A 46 -12.47 9.16 4.71
N ILE A 47 -11.68 8.99 3.65
CA ILE A 47 -12.19 8.76 2.29
C ILE A 47 -13.04 7.48 2.23
N LEU A 48 -12.56 6.37 2.79
CA LEU A 48 -13.30 5.10 2.80
C LEU A 48 -14.61 5.21 3.60
N VAL A 49 -14.58 5.84 4.77
CA VAL A 49 -15.79 6.08 5.58
C VAL A 49 -16.77 6.97 4.83
N ALA A 50 -16.31 8.04 4.18
CA ALA A 50 -17.16 8.92 3.37
C ALA A 50 -17.79 8.22 2.17
N LEU A 51 -17.13 7.18 1.63
CA LEU A 51 -17.67 6.32 0.57
C LEU A 51 -18.65 5.25 1.07
N GLY A 52 -18.94 5.22 2.38
CA GLY A 52 -19.92 4.31 2.98
C GLY A 52 -19.35 2.98 3.47
N PHE A 53 -18.02 2.82 3.52
CA PHE A 53 -17.43 1.64 4.16
C PHE A 53 -17.64 1.70 5.68
N PRO A 54 -17.92 0.56 6.34
CA PRO A 54 -18.17 0.56 7.78
C PRO A 54 -16.92 0.96 8.56
N GLN A 55 -17.00 2.07 9.30
CA GLN A 55 -15.87 2.64 10.05
C GLN A 55 -15.19 1.62 10.96
N PHE A 56 -15.98 0.87 11.73
CA PHE A 56 -15.47 -0.16 12.65
C PHE A 56 -14.56 -1.16 11.93
N THR A 57 -14.98 -1.68 10.78
CA THR A 57 -14.18 -2.66 10.03
C THR A 57 -12.98 -2.04 9.31
N VAL A 58 -13.08 -0.78 8.87
CA VAL A 58 -11.96 -0.10 8.21
C VAL A 58 -10.85 0.20 9.20
N GLU A 59 -11.21 0.54 10.44
CA GLU A 59 -10.26 0.88 11.50
C GLU A 59 -9.36 -0.30 11.91
N ASP A 60 -9.85 -1.54 11.78
CA ASP A 60 -9.04 -2.73 12.08
C ASP A 60 -7.92 -2.98 11.05
N PHE A 61 -8.04 -2.45 9.83
CA PHE A 61 -7.08 -2.66 8.74
C PHE A 61 -6.22 -1.43 8.41
N TYR A 62 -6.64 -0.25 8.87
CA TYR A 62 -6.01 1.04 8.59
C TYR A 62 -4.79 1.29 9.49
#